data_AF-A0A961Q9W2-F1
#
_entry.id   AF-A0A961Q9W2-F1
#
_cell.length_a   1.000
_cell.length_b   1.000
_cell.length_c   1.000
_cell.angle_alpha   90.00
_cell.angle_beta   90.00
_cell.angle_gamma   90.00
#
_symmetry.space_group_name_H-M   'P 1'
#
loop_
_entity.id
_entity.type
_entity.pdbx_description
1 polymer ?
#
loop_
_entity_poly.entity_id
_entity_poly.type
_entity_poly.pdbx_seq_one_letter_code
_entity_poly.pdbx_strand_id
1 'polypeptide(L)' 'TIDSHIKRLRKKFKVVDDDFDMIETLYGVGYRFRET' A
#
# COMPACT_ATOMS: atom_id res chain seq x y z
N THR A 1 7.64 2.30 12.14
CA THR A 1 8.35 1.49 11.11
C THR A 1 7.65 1.63 9.77
N ILE A 2 8.33 1.27 8.69
CA ILE A 2 7.83 1.41 7.30
C ILE A 2 6.44 0.79 7.15
N ASP A 3 6.20 -0.37 7.76
CA ASP A 3 4.91 -1.06 7.79
C ASP A 3 3.76 -0.20 8.33
N SER A 4 4.01 0.57 9.40
CA SER A 4 2.99 1.46 9.97
C SER A 4 2.64 2.61 9.01
N HIS A 5 3.61 3.09 8.23
CA HIS A 5 3.36 4.12 7.23
C HIS A 5 2.55 3.55 6.05
N ILE A 6 2.91 2.36 5.56
CA ILE A 6 2.18 1.68 4.49
C ILE A 6 0.73 1.38 4.89
N LYS A 7 0.49 0.91 6.12
CA LYS A 7 -0.88 0.69 6.65
C LYS A 7 -1.70 1.99 6.67
N ARG A 8 -1.11 3.10 7.11
CA ARG A 8 -1.79 4.41 7.12
C ARG A 8 -2.09 4.91 5.71
N LEU A 9 -1.18 4.69 4.77
CA LEU A 9 -1.35 5.08 3.38
C LEU A 9 -2.49 4.29 2.72
N ARG A 10 -2.50 2.96 2.83
CA ARG A 10 -3.60 2.11 2.35
C ARG A 10 -4.95 2.53 2.93
N LYS A 11 -5.02 2.86 4.23
CA LYS A 11 -6.25 3.32 4.87
C LYS A 11 -6.79 4.61 4.25
N LYS A 12 -5.92 5.57 3.88
CA LYS A 12 -6.35 6.81 3.23
C LYS A 12 -6.94 6.55 1.85
N PHE A 13 -6.33 5.65 1.08
CA PHE A 13 -6.84 5.28 -0.24
C PHE A 13 -8.13 4.49 -0.17
N LYS A 14 -8.25 3.55 0.78
CA LYS A 14 -9.47 2.77 1.03
C LYS A 14 -10.71 3.65 1.29
N VAL A 15 -10.53 4.82 1.92
CA VAL A 15 -11.62 5.78 2.17
C VAL A 15 -12.16 6.40 0.87
N VAL A 16 -11.34 6.50 -0.17
CA VAL A 16 -11.71 7.08 -1.46
C VAL A 16 -12.10 5.98 -2.46
N ASP A 17 -11.43 4.85 -2.39
CA ASP A 17 -11.59 3.69 -3.28
C ASP A 17 -11.45 2.40 -2.46
N ASP A 18 -12.58 1.74 -2.23
CA ASP A 18 -12.65 0.49 -1.49
C ASP A 18 -11.93 -0.66 -2.19
N ASP A 19 -11.63 -0.59 -3.49
CA ASP A 19 -10.92 -1.65 -4.22
C ASP A 19 -9.44 -1.32 -4.45
N PHE A 20 -8.92 -0.29 -3.77
CA PHE A 20 -7.52 0.11 -3.91
C PHE A 20 -6.54 -1.01 -3.50
N ASP A 21 -5.74 -1.45 -4.48
CA ASP A 21 -4.70 -2.47 -4.28
C ASP A 21 -3.36 -2.13 -4.95
N MET A 22 -3.09 -0.84 -5.24
CA MET A 22 -1.88 -0.44 -5.99
C MET A 22 -0.56 -0.62 -5.24
N ILE A 23 -0.58 -0.84 -3.93
CA ILE A 23 0.64 -1.09 -3.14
C ILE A 23 0.77 -2.60 -2.95
N GLU A 24 1.89 -3.17 -3.37
CA GLU A 24 2.22 -4.59 -3.18
C GLU A 24 3.29 -4.74 -2.11
N THR A 25 3.20 -5.84 -1.35
CA THR A 25 4.21 -6.19 -0.35
C THR A 25 5.10 -7.28 -0.94
N LEU A 26 6.38 -6.98 -1.12
CA LEU A 26 7.40 -7.89 -1.60
C LEU A 26 8.23 -8.39 -0.41
N TYR A 27 7.99 -9.64 0.00
CA TYR A 27 8.71 -10.26 1.10
C TYR A 27 10.22 -10.26 0.82
N GLY A 28 11.00 -9.71 1.75
CA GLY A 28 12.46 -9.61 1.64
C GLY A 28 13.00 -8.44 0.80
N VAL A 29 12.13 -7.69 0.11
CA VAL A 29 12.54 -6.56 -0.74
C VAL A 29 11.93 -5.25 -0.26
N GLY A 30 10.67 -5.25 0.18
CA GLY A 30 9.97 -4.07 0.68
C GLY A 30 8.59 -3.91 0.05
N TYR A 31 8.27 -2.70 -0.41
CA TYR A 31 6.98 -2.36 -0.98
C TYR A 31 7.14 -1.81 -2.39
N ARG A 32 6.22 -2.16 -3.28
CA ARG A 32 6.20 -1.69 -4.66
C ARG A 32 4.86 -1.03 -4.94
N PHE A 33 4.87 0.08 -5.68
CA PHE A 33 3.67 0.65 -6.26
C PHE A 33 3.47 0.04 -7.64
N ARG A 34 2.25 -0.39 -7.98
CA ARG A 34 1.91 -0.80 -9.33
C ARG A 34 1.93 0.43 -10.22
N GLU A 35 2.83 0.43 -11.19
CA GLU A 35 2.78 1.37 -12.30
C GLU A 35 1.88 0.72 -13.35
N THR A 36 0.70 1.30 -13.58
CA THR A 36 -0.16 0.92 -14.70
C THR A 36 0.53 1.29 -16.02
#